data_AF-A0A2L2TDE3-F1
#
_entry.id   AF-A0A2L2TDE3-F1
#
_cell.length_a   1.000
_cell.length_b   1.000
_cell.length_c   1.000
_cell.angle_alpha   90.00
_cell.angle_beta   90.00
_cell.angle_gamma   90.00
#
_symmetry.space_group_name_H-M   'P 1'
#
loop_
_entity.id
_entity.type
_entity.pdbx_description
1 polymer ?
#
loop_
_entity_poly.entity_id
_entity_poly.type
_entity_poly.pdbx_seq_one_letter_code
_entity_poly.pdbx_strand_id
1 'polypeptide(L)'
;MSPLLETPSTNPHATLITLFMNVVDENLTQDEQVADAAVESPSSKCLLQFLPLTRPRVGKYDPDVVKLVHARDHVRDFDYIFDRISYTFMFSEFPRYIGVAMKEKQTIVEKWPYRLKLEPEQKGSKEAFDLLMRGGTSGKELYLEWRRSSD
;
A
#
# COMPACT_ATOMS: atom_id res chain seq x y z
N MET A 1 -3.43 -1.09 25.02
CA MET A 1 -3.23 -2.25 24.12
C MET A 1 -2.02 -3.10 24.51
N SER A 2 -0.87 -2.51 24.87
CA SER A 2 0.32 -3.25 25.34
C SER A 2 0.10 -4.38 26.37
N PRO A 3 -0.77 -4.27 27.41
CA PRO A 3 -0.92 -5.35 28.39
C PRO A 3 -1.58 -6.63 27.82
N LEU A 4 -2.23 -6.57 26.67
CA LEU A 4 -2.82 -7.74 26.00
C LEU A 4 -1.81 -8.49 25.11
N LEU A 5 -0.67 -7.89 24.82
CA LEU A 5 0.44 -8.56 24.13
C LEU A 5 1.37 -9.16 25.16
N GLU A 6 1.69 -10.44 25.01
CA GLU A 6 2.76 -11.09 25.75
C GLU A 6 4.11 -10.44 25.41
N THR A 7 5.04 -10.47 26.36
CA THR A 7 6.40 -9.99 26.11
C THR A 7 7.10 -10.92 25.12
N PRO A 8 8.08 -10.41 24.32
CA PRO A 8 8.82 -11.26 23.39
C PRO A 8 9.56 -12.43 24.06
N SER A 9 9.90 -12.31 25.35
CA SER A 9 10.52 -13.38 26.16
C SER A 9 9.57 -14.54 26.47
N THR A 10 8.26 -14.26 26.61
CA THR A 10 7.24 -15.28 26.86
C THR A 10 6.72 -15.86 25.56
N ASN A 11 6.48 -15.00 24.56
CA ASN A 11 5.98 -15.41 23.25
C ASN A 11 6.55 -14.51 22.15
N PRO A 12 7.54 -14.99 21.37
CA PRO A 12 8.16 -14.20 20.30
C PRO A 12 7.22 -13.94 19.11
N HIS A 13 6.07 -14.62 19.04
CA HIS A 13 5.09 -14.50 17.97
C HIS A 13 3.93 -13.56 18.30
N ALA A 14 3.79 -13.12 19.56
CA ALA A 14 2.74 -12.18 19.96
C ALA A 14 2.82 -10.89 19.13
N THR A 15 1.84 -10.67 18.25
CA THR A 15 1.83 -9.60 17.25
C THR A 15 0.47 -8.93 17.21
N LEU A 16 0.45 -7.60 17.33
CA LEU A 16 -0.72 -6.79 17.00
C LEU A 16 -0.60 -6.34 15.54
N ILE A 17 -1.64 -6.57 14.74
CA ILE A 17 -1.72 -6.11 13.36
C ILE A 17 -2.70 -4.94 13.32
N THR A 18 -2.27 -3.81 12.76
CA THR A 18 -3.14 -2.66 12.51
C THR A 18 -3.27 -2.43 11.02
N LEU A 19 -4.51 -2.22 10.58
CA LEU A 19 -4.85 -1.83 9.22
C LEU A 19 -5.17 -0.33 9.18
N PHE A 20 -4.51 0.40 8.29
CA PHE A 20 -4.86 1.78 7.95
C PHE A 20 -5.45 1.80 6.53
N MET A 21 -6.77 1.95 6.45
CA MET A 21 -7.48 1.90 5.17
C MET A 21 -7.37 3.22 4.37
N ASN A 22 -7.26 4.35 5.06
CA ASN A 22 -7.42 5.67 4.44
C ASN A 22 -6.15 6.53 4.49
N VAL A 23 -5.09 6.06 5.17
CA VAL A 23 -3.94 6.93 5.49
C VAL A 23 -3.23 7.45 4.24
N VAL A 24 -3.25 6.69 3.16
CA VAL A 24 -2.74 7.13 1.86
C VAL A 24 -3.60 8.27 1.32
N ASP A 25 -4.91 8.07 1.20
CA ASP A 25 -5.83 9.06 0.63
C ASP A 25 -5.88 10.36 1.45
N GLU A 26 -5.83 10.25 2.78
CA GLU A 26 -5.82 11.41 3.69
C GLU A 26 -4.54 12.24 3.61
N ASN A 27 -3.44 11.63 3.14
CA ASN A 27 -2.14 12.29 3.07
C ASN A 27 -1.69 12.54 1.63
N LEU A 28 -2.41 12.08 0.61
CA LEU A 28 -2.02 12.29 -0.78
C LEU A 28 -2.41 13.70 -1.22
N THR A 29 -1.44 14.47 -1.71
CA THR A 29 -1.70 15.83 -2.20
C THR A 29 -2.25 15.81 -3.62
N GLN A 30 -2.97 16.88 -4.01
CA GLN A 30 -3.48 17.02 -5.37
C GLN A 30 -2.34 17.06 -6.40
N ASP A 31 -1.21 17.70 -6.09
CA ASP A 31 -0.06 17.76 -6.98
C ASP A 31 0.56 16.36 -7.18
N GLU A 32 0.65 15.54 -6.13
CA GLU A 32 1.10 14.14 -6.22
C GLU A 32 0.12 13.27 -7.04
N GLN A 33 -1.19 13.56 -6.97
CA GLN A 33 -2.18 12.87 -7.81
C GLN A 33 -2.01 13.24 -9.29
N VAL A 34 -1.84 14.54 -9.59
CA VAL A 34 -1.66 15.04 -10.96
C VAL A 34 -0.35 14.54 -11.56
N ALA A 35 0.74 14.58 -10.79
CA ALA A 35 2.05 14.10 -11.23
C ALA A 35 2.03 12.60 -11.55
N ASP A 36 1.35 11.80 -10.72
CA ASP A 36 1.17 10.38 -10.99
C ASP A 36 0.24 10.15 -12.20
N ALA A 37 -0.84 10.92 -12.35
CA ALA A 37 -1.75 10.79 -13.49
C ALA A 37 -1.12 11.13 -14.86
N ALA A 38 0.03 11.79 -14.88
CA ALA A 38 0.76 12.12 -16.10
C ALA A 38 1.18 10.85 -16.87
N VAL A 39 1.08 10.90 -18.21
CA VAL A 39 1.40 9.77 -19.10
C VAL A 39 2.81 9.23 -18.89
N GLU A 40 3.76 10.11 -18.54
CA GLU A 40 5.17 9.75 -18.36
C GLU A 40 5.51 9.16 -16.99
N SER A 41 4.56 9.15 -16.05
CA SER A 41 4.76 8.58 -14.72
C SER A 41 5.06 7.08 -14.79
N PRO A 42 5.80 6.53 -13.81
CA PRO A 42 6.05 5.09 -13.71
C PRO A 42 4.75 4.27 -13.70
N SER A 43 3.76 4.69 -12.93
CA SER A 43 2.47 3.99 -12.83
C SER A 43 1.71 4.01 -14.15
N SER A 44 1.66 5.14 -14.88
CA SER A 44 0.99 5.17 -16.19
C SER A 44 1.69 4.30 -17.21
N LYS A 45 3.02 4.31 -17.25
CA LYS A 45 3.81 3.43 -18.14
C LYS A 45 3.57 1.96 -17.85
N CYS A 46 3.59 1.57 -16.58
CA CYS A 46 3.28 0.21 -16.14
C CYS A 46 1.85 -0.21 -16.52
N LEU A 47 0.85 0.61 -16.21
CA LEU A 47 -0.55 0.31 -16.53
C LEU A 47 -0.81 0.15 -18.02
N LEU A 48 -0.18 0.95 -18.88
CA LEU A 48 -0.38 0.86 -20.33
C LEU A 48 0.13 -0.45 -20.92
N GLN A 49 1.04 -1.16 -20.22
CA GLN A 49 1.46 -2.51 -20.62
C GLN A 49 0.38 -3.56 -20.35
N PHE A 50 -0.40 -3.41 -19.27
CA PHE A 50 -1.48 -4.33 -18.91
C PHE A 50 -2.83 -3.96 -19.55
N LEU A 51 -3.11 -2.66 -19.65
CA LEU A 51 -4.36 -2.06 -20.13
C LEU A 51 -4.08 -1.10 -21.29
N PRO A 52 -3.69 -1.61 -22.48
CA PRO A 52 -3.44 -0.76 -23.63
C PRO A 52 -4.73 -0.05 -24.06
N LEU A 53 -4.64 1.26 -24.28
CA LEU A 53 -5.75 2.08 -24.77
C LEU A 53 -5.88 1.89 -26.30
N THR A 54 -6.73 0.95 -26.72
CA THR A 54 -6.89 0.56 -28.13
C THR A 54 -7.91 1.39 -28.90
N ARG A 55 -8.69 2.23 -28.20
CA ARG A 55 -9.75 3.05 -28.80
C ARG A 55 -9.70 4.51 -28.30
N PRO A 56 -10.26 5.45 -29.07
CA PRO A 56 -10.45 6.83 -28.62
C PRO A 56 -11.34 6.88 -27.37
N ARG A 57 -10.98 7.73 -26.41
CA ARG A 57 -11.74 7.91 -25.17
C ARG A 57 -13.09 8.57 -25.44
N VAL A 58 -14.15 8.01 -24.90
CA VAL A 58 -15.50 8.59 -24.95
C VAL A 58 -15.80 9.31 -23.63
N GLY A 59 -15.25 10.52 -23.48
CA GLY A 59 -15.47 11.37 -22.32
C GLY A 59 -14.84 10.85 -21.01
N LYS A 60 -15.27 11.43 -19.88
CA LYS A 60 -14.65 11.20 -18.55
C LYS A 60 -15.06 9.89 -17.87
N TYR A 61 -16.10 9.21 -18.35
CA TYR A 61 -16.61 7.94 -17.81
C TYR A 61 -16.36 6.79 -18.78
N ASP A 62 -15.39 6.93 -19.67
CA ASP A 62 -14.97 5.86 -20.55
C ASP A 62 -14.53 4.63 -19.70
N PRO A 63 -15.03 3.42 -19.98
CA PRO A 63 -14.72 2.24 -19.17
C PRO A 63 -13.22 1.95 -19.07
N ASP A 64 -12.43 2.26 -20.10
CA ASP A 64 -10.99 2.02 -20.11
C ASP A 64 -10.29 3.03 -19.20
N VAL A 65 -10.80 4.26 -19.14
CA VAL A 65 -10.33 5.29 -18.19
C VAL A 65 -10.67 4.89 -16.75
N VAL A 66 -11.91 4.45 -16.49
CA VAL A 66 -12.33 4.03 -15.15
C VAL A 66 -11.49 2.85 -14.66
N LYS A 67 -11.25 1.84 -15.51
CA LYS A 67 -10.38 0.71 -15.19
C LYS A 67 -8.95 1.15 -14.90
N LEU A 68 -8.38 2.05 -15.70
CA LEU A 68 -7.02 2.55 -15.49
C LEU A 68 -6.90 3.31 -14.17
N VAL A 69 -7.88 4.16 -13.83
CA VAL A 69 -7.93 4.86 -12.53
C VAL A 69 -8.01 3.88 -11.37
N HIS A 70 -8.87 2.85 -11.47
CA HIS A 70 -8.98 1.83 -10.43
C HIS A 70 -7.69 0.99 -10.28
N ALA A 71 -7.07 0.59 -11.38
CA ALA A 71 -5.86 -0.21 -11.40
C ALA A 71 -4.62 0.52 -10.86
N ARG A 72 -4.63 1.85 -10.92
CA ARG A 72 -3.47 2.71 -10.66
C ARG A 72 -2.90 2.53 -9.26
N ASP A 73 -3.78 2.43 -8.27
CA ASP A 73 -3.37 2.33 -6.88
C ASP A 73 -2.68 0.99 -6.57
N HIS A 74 -2.94 -0.06 -7.35
CA HIS A 74 -2.24 -1.33 -7.22
C HIS A 74 -0.80 -1.28 -7.73
N VAL A 75 -0.47 -0.42 -8.70
CA VAL A 75 0.89 -0.33 -9.27
C VAL A 75 1.71 0.83 -8.71
N ARG A 76 1.07 1.74 -7.99
CA ARG A 76 1.71 2.94 -7.44
C ARG A 76 2.48 2.63 -6.17
N ASP A 77 3.60 3.33 -5.98
CA ASP A 77 4.33 3.31 -4.72
C ASP A 77 3.78 4.31 -3.72
N PHE A 78 3.72 3.90 -2.44
CA PHE A 78 3.22 4.70 -1.33
C PHE A 78 4.19 4.73 -0.14
N ASP A 79 5.41 4.18 -0.29
CA ASP A 79 6.38 4.20 0.80
C ASP A 79 6.76 5.63 1.20
N TYR A 80 6.86 6.57 0.25
CA TYR A 80 7.09 7.98 0.56
C TYR A 80 5.97 8.62 1.41
N ILE A 81 4.71 8.19 1.22
CA ILE A 81 3.59 8.62 2.08
C ILE A 81 3.76 8.03 3.47
N PHE A 82 4.10 6.74 3.55
CA PHE A 82 4.39 6.07 4.81
C PHE A 82 5.52 6.76 5.59
N ASP A 83 6.59 7.16 4.91
CA ASP A 83 7.72 7.84 5.54
C ASP A 83 7.29 9.21 6.09
N ARG A 84 6.50 9.96 5.32
CA ARG A 84 5.92 11.25 5.75
C ARG A 84 5.04 11.10 6.99
N ILE A 85 4.13 10.12 7.01
CA ILE A 85 3.26 9.90 8.19
C ILE A 85 4.06 9.36 9.37
N SER A 86 5.03 8.48 9.14
CA SER A 86 5.84 7.88 10.21
C SER A 86 6.67 8.95 10.92
N TYR A 87 7.18 9.92 10.16
CA TYR A 87 7.82 11.11 10.70
C TYR A 87 6.82 11.99 11.46
N THR A 88 5.69 12.33 10.84
CA THR A 88 4.69 13.25 11.43
C THR A 88 4.09 12.73 12.74
N PHE A 89 3.82 11.43 12.82
CA PHE A 89 3.26 10.77 14.01
C PHE A 89 4.34 10.15 14.91
N MET A 90 5.62 10.40 14.63
CA MET A 90 6.76 9.95 15.43
C MET A 90 6.71 8.44 15.75
N PHE A 91 6.49 7.60 14.73
CA PHE A 91 6.33 6.15 14.90
C PHE A 91 7.57 5.46 15.50
N SER A 92 8.74 6.10 15.49
CA SER A 92 9.95 5.64 16.20
C SER A 92 9.90 5.86 17.72
N GLU A 93 9.09 6.79 18.20
CA GLU A 93 9.11 7.27 19.58
C GLU A 93 7.78 7.06 20.30
N PHE A 94 6.68 7.55 19.72
CA PHE A 94 5.37 7.55 20.37
C PHE A 94 4.90 6.16 20.83
N PRO A 95 5.06 5.09 20.02
CA PRO A 95 4.66 3.74 20.42
C PRO A 95 5.39 3.24 21.68
N ARG A 96 6.62 3.70 21.93
CA ARG A 96 7.40 3.29 23.10
C ARG A 96 6.76 3.76 24.40
N TYR A 97 6.12 4.95 24.41
CA TYR A 97 5.40 5.45 25.59
C TYR A 97 4.18 4.61 25.96
N ILE A 98 3.61 3.88 25.00
CA ILE A 98 2.49 2.96 25.23
C ILE A 98 2.95 1.50 25.31
N GLY A 99 4.26 1.24 25.41
CA GLY A 99 4.84 -0.08 25.62
C GLY A 99 4.79 -1.01 24.41
N VAL A 100 4.78 -0.48 23.18
CA VAL A 100 4.87 -1.27 21.95
C VAL A 100 5.95 -0.73 21.01
N ALA A 101 6.43 -1.57 20.12
CA ALA A 101 7.36 -1.20 19.07
C ALA A 101 6.89 -1.78 17.73
N MET A 102 7.02 -1.01 16.66
CA MET A 102 6.80 -1.52 15.31
C MET A 102 7.85 -2.60 15.01
N LYS A 103 7.44 -3.67 14.33
CA LYS A 103 8.39 -4.67 13.86
C LYS A 103 9.14 -4.12 12.65
N GLU A 104 10.46 -4.27 12.67
CA GLU A 104 11.33 -3.90 11.55
C GLU A 104 10.98 -4.71 10.28
N LYS A 105 10.67 -6.00 10.46
CA LYS A 105 10.22 -6.89 9.40
C LYS A 105 8.82 -7.42 9.71
N GLN A 106 7.93 -7.25 8.74
CA GLN A 106 6.61 -7.87 8.70
C GLN A 106 6.76 -9.38 8.53
N THR A 107 6.04 -10.19 9.32
CA THR A 107 6.15 -11.66 9.25
C THR A 107 4.84 -12.39 8.99
N ILE A 108 3.70 -11.73 9.18
CA ILE A 108 2.35 -12.29 9.01
C ILE A 108 1.72 -11.70 7.76
N VAL A 109 1.67 -10.37 7.63
CA VAL A 109 1.07 -9.68 6.48
C VAL A 109 2.07 -8.67 5.93
N GLU A 110 2.28 -8.69 4.62
CA GLU A 110 3.13 -7.67 3.98
C GLU A 110 2.59 -6.26 4.23
N LYS A 111 3.51 -5.27 4.26
CA LYS A 111 3.15 -3.86 4.47
C LYS A 111 2.10 -3.35 3.49
N TRP A 112 2.23 -3.75 2.21
CA TRP A 112 1.34 -3.39 1.10
C TRP A 112 0.93 -4.66 0.34
N PRO A 113 0.01 -5.48 0.86
CA PRO A 113 -0.24 -6.81 0.34
C PRO A 113 -0.98 -6.79 -1.01
N TYR A 114 -1.72 -5.71 -1.29
CA TYR A 114 -2.55 -5.58 -2.49
C TYR A 114 -1.89 -4.76 -3.60
N ARG A 115 -0.57 -4.58 -3.56
CA ARG A 115 0.19 -3.97 -4.66
C ARG A 115 0.68 -5.04 -5.63
N LEU A 116 0.76 -4.68 -6.90
CA LEU A 116 1.41 -5.50 -7.92
C LEU A 116 2.90 -5.61 -7.59
N LYS A 117 3.38 -6.84 -7.49
CA LYS A 117 4.78 -7.16 -7.13
C LYS A 117 5.63 -7.52 -8.35
N LEU A 118 4.99 -7.92 -9.43
CA LEU A 118 5.65 -8.36 -10.65
C LEU A 118 5.65 -7.23 -11.65
N GLU A 119 6.83 -6.96 -12.21
CA GLU A 119 6.97 -6.07 -13.35
C GLU A 119 6.24 -6.66 -14.57
N PRO A 120 5.71 -5.82 -15.48
CA PRO A 120 4.96 -6.27 -16.65
C PRO A 120 5.65 -7.37 -17.47
N GLU A 121 6.97 -7.33 -17.59
CA GLU A 121 7.77 -8.25 -18.40
C GLU A 121 8.00 -9.61 -17.72
N GLN A 122 7.70 -9.74 -16.43
CA GLN A 122 7.89 -10.98 -15.69
C GLN A 122 6.78 -12.00 -15.98
N LYS A 123 7.15 -13.28 -16.05
CA LYS A 123 6.18 -14.37 -16.22
C LYS A 123 5.20 -14.39 -15.05
N GLY A 124 3.90 -14.40 -15.34
CA GLY A 124 2.84 -14.41 -14.31
C GLY A 124 2.34 -13.02 -13.89
N SER A 125 2.95 -11.94 -14.42
CA SER A 125 2.60 -10.55 -14.07
C SER A 125 1.15 -10.22 -14.41
N LYS A 126 0.70 -10.65 -15.60
CA LYS A 126 -0.66 -10.43 -16.07
C LYS A 126 -1.70 -11.16 -15.23
N GLU A 127 -1.45 -12.41 -14.86
CA GLU A 127 -2.34 -13.17 -14.00
C GLU A 127 -2.43 -12.55 -12.60
N ALA A 128 -1.30 -12.09 -12.05
CA ALA A 128 -1.26 -11.38 -10.77
C ALA A 128 -2.03 -10.05 -10.83
N PHE A 129 -1.85 -9.28 -11.91
CA PHE A 129 -2.60 -8.05 -12.16
C PHE A 129 -4.10 -8.31 -12.27
N ASP A 130 -4.51 -9.30 -13.07
CA ASP A 130 -5.91 -9.67 -13.25
C ASP A 130 -6.57 -10.14 -11.94
N LEU A 131 -5.80 -10.80 -11.06
CA LEU A 131 -6.28 -11.20 -9.72
C LEU A 131 -6.52 -9.98 -8.83
N LEU A 132 -5.61 -9.00 -8.81
CA LEU A 132 -5.79 -7.76 -8.06
C LEU A 132 -7.03 -7.00 -8.55
N MET A 133 -7.21 -6.90 -9.87
CA MET A 133 -8.35 -6.22 -10.51
C MET A 133 -9.72 -6.88 -10.25
N ARG A 134 -9.75 -8.14 -9.78
CA ARG A 134 -10.98 -8.84 -9.37
C ARG A 134 -11.29 -8.66 -7.88
N GLY A 135 -10.32 -8.17 -7.11
CA GLY A 135 -10.46 -7.92 -5.68
C GLY A 135 -11.34 -6.70 -5.38
N GLY A 136 -11.74 -6.56 -4.12
CA GLY A 136 -12.42 -5.37 -3.61
C GLY A 136 -11.50 -4.39 -2.89
N THR A 137 -10.19 -4.66 -2.89
CA THR A 137 -9.18 -3.83 -2.23
C THR A 137 -8.68 -2.74 -3.15
N SER A 138 -8.24 -1.63 -2.57
CA SER A 138 -7.79 -0.44 -3.29
C SER A 138 -6.30 -0.45 -3.62
N GLY A 139 -5.50 -1.27 -2.95
CA GLY A 139 -4.03 -1.23 -3.07
C GLY A 139 -3.36 -0.26 -2.07
N LYS A 140 -4.16 0.53 -1.34
CA LYS A 140 -3.70 1.53 -0.37
C LYS A 140 -3.76 1.06 1.08
N GLU A 141 -4.21 -0.17 1.31
CA GLU A 141 -4.32 -0.74 2.64
C GLU A 141 -2.93 -0.97 3.23
N LEU A 142 -2.56 -0.16 4.22
CA LEU A 142 -1.30 -0.27 4.94
C LEU A 142 -1.47 -1.18 6.14
N TYR A 143 -0.68 -2.26 6.20
CA TYR A 143 -0.62 -3.14 7.35
C TYR A 143 0.67 -2.91 8.12
N LEU A 144 0.56 -2.69 9.44
CA LEU A 144 1.69 -2.57 10.34
C LEU A 144 1.60 -3.61 11.44
N GLU A 145 2.70 -4.32 11.68
CA GLU A 145 2.83 -5.24 12.78
C GLU A 145 3.60 -4.60 13.94
N TRP A 146 3.08 -4.83 15.14
CA TRP A 146 3.61 -4.32 16.39
C TRP A 146 3.85 -5.46 17.36
N ARG A 147 4.88 -5.32 18.18
CA ARG A 147 5.19 -6.20 19.31
C ARG A 147 5.23 -5.40 20.60
N ARG A 148 5.10 -6.08 21.73
CA ARG A 148 5.37 -5.45 23.03
C ARG A 148 6.84 -5.05 23.09
N SER A 149 7.12 -3.84 23.57
CA SER A 149 8.49 -3.42 23.84
C SER A 149 9.06 -4.32 24.92
N SER A 150 10.29 -4.80 24.74
CA SER A 150 11.03 -5.38 25.84
C SER A 150 11.33 -4.25 26.83
N ASP A 151 10.97 -4.43 28.10
CA ASP A 151 11.44 -3.58 29.20
C ASP A 151 12.97 -3.65 29.30
#